data_AF-A0A2M8CFW6-F1
#
_entry.id   AF-A0A2M8CFW6-F1
#
_cell.length_a   1.000
_cell.length_b   1.000
_cell.length_c   1.000
_cell.angle_alpha   90.00
_cell.angle_beta   90.00
_cell.angle_gamma   90.00
#
_symmetry.space_group_name_H-M   'P 1'
#
loop_
_entity.id
_entity.type
_entity.pdbx_description
1 polymer ?
#
loop_
_entity_poly.entity_id
_entity_poly.type
_entity_poly.pdbx_seq_one_letter_code
_entity_poly.pdbx_strand_id
1 'polypeptide(L)'
;FAESVPDGAWLNKHLNLQGITFEVNWNNVYPKNGLKHSFEIVQTHHTESEMFAMFEDYDDWLNVHPDYCPAYYPTDPNGCTTNHVEINDEYLEHSAVINQLNQRYGIINHFEHSGPLGLGLCAVTNSTQGLRPYDFQNLNTTNKYGIFVSGGCETVPIANDYYISEQWINAPNGGVAFVGSSVDYEAKASYSFNENFFNSIYTSNIYNIGNTKNYAALNSYNTDYQYKVVNLLGDPELSVYNDVPVNLSVTHLAGIETGTTDFNVTVNGYPTGEIIKICLFKEEEVYAFAESQTGNESFNITPDTPGEMKLTITCHNAEPYEAIINVSQSTDPHLYISNTTIIDENGNGFMEPGETVDLSIELSNSGANNATSISGLLSSPDANTTILQDYSAFPDIPAVQTGNSTVNYTFTTNAEDGFNGKAIPFEFEISSLEGNFSDGFFFNIKSAELENVDRDVLVNGSKSNTFNPGDIVEAFIKLENFGVVSANDLSGTLSTELNNDIAIINTGTQPYNDIDVFESETNAQAFEFEVGPNYSGEELLFKLTVTDEFGKTNEFVIKLLRTNT
;
A
#
# COMPACT_ATOMS: atom_id res chain seq x y z
N PHE A 1 -20.66 -11.28 -12.81
CA PHE A 1 -19.65 -10.71 -11.90
C PHE A 1 -19.70 -9.21 -11.98
N ALA A 2 -20.64 -8.64 -11.24
CA ALA A 2 -20.82 -7.22 -10.98
C ALA A 2 -21.85 -7.17 -9.84
N GLU A 3 -21.43 -7.58 -8.65
CA GLU A 3 -22.27 -7.41 -7.47
C GLU A 3 -22.38 -5.91 -7.18
N SER A 4 -23.61 -5.47 -6.92
CA SER A 4 -23.90 -4.11 -6.53
C SER A 4 -23.32 -3.87 -5.13
N VAL A 5 -22.10 -3.34 -5.07
CA VAL A 5 -21.57 -2.70 -3.86
C VAL A 5 -22.61 -1.65 -3.42
N PRO A 6 -23.09 -1.66 -2.17
CA PRO A 6 -24.07 -0.69 -1.71
C PRO A 6 -23.53 0.74 -1.86
N ASP A 7 -24.34 1.63 -2.44
CA ASP A 7 -24.05 3.06 -2.47
C ASP A 7 -23.71 3.56 -1.06
N GLY A 8 -22.50 4.10 -0.90
CA GLY A 8 -22.09 4.76 0.35
C GLY A 8 -21.10 4.03 1.25
N ALA A 9 -20.62 2.83 0.92
CA ALA A 9 -19.58 2.14 1.73
C ALA A 9 -18.23 2.90 1.86
N TRP A 10 -18.04 3.98 1.09
CA TRP A 10 -16.87 4.86 1.11
C TRP A 10 -17.15 6.27 1.64
N LEU A 11 -18.39 6.56 2.08
CA LEU A 11 -18.74 7.84 2.68
C LEU A 11 -18.03 8.04 4.03
N ASN A 12 -17.51 9.26 4.26
CA ASN A 12 -16.92 9.71 5.53
C ASN A 12 -15.58 9.07 5.94
N LYS A 13 -14.63 8.92 5.00
CA LYS A 13 -13.21 8.72 5.34
C LYS A 13 -12.46 10.06 5.27
N HIS A 14 -11.73 10.39 6.33
CA HIS A 14 -10.74 11.48 6.31
C HIS A 14 -9.51 11.00 5.53
N LEU A 15 -9.24 11.61 4.37
CA LEU A 15 -8.00 11.34 3.63
C LEU A 15 -6.96 12.38 4.03
N ASN A 16 -5.80 11.96 4.52
CA ASN A 16 -4.68 12.84 4.81
C ASN A 16 -3.61 12.67 3.73
N LEU A 17 -3.41 13.69 2.90
CA LEU A 17 -2.36 13.74 1.88
C LEU A 17 -1.33 14.80 2.31
N GLN A 18 -0.13 14.37 2.70
CA GLN A 18 0.98 15.24 3.13
C GLN A 18 0.59 16.32 4.16
N GLY A 19 -0.27 15.98 5.13
CA GLY A 19 -0.75 16.88 6.17
C GLY A 19 -2.06 17.62 5.85
N ILE A 20 -2.53 17.56 4.60
CA ILE A 20 -3.81 18.14 4.19
C ILE A 20 -4.92 17.11 4.41
N THR A 21 -5.86 17.42 5.29
CA THR A 21 -7.02 16.57 5.58
C THR A 21 -8.21 16.94 4.69
N PHE A 22 -8.70 15.98 3.92
CA PHE A 22 -9.91 16.11 3.09
C PHE A 22 -11.13 15.50 3.79
N GLU A 23 -12.18 16.30 3.95
CA GLU A 23 -13.52 15.80 4.28
C GLU A 23 -14.28 15.46 3.00
N VAL A 24 -14.12 14.23 2.50
CA VAL A 24 -14.76 13.81 1.24
C VAL A 24 -16.22 13.41 1.49
N ASN A 25 -17.12 14.39 1.35
CA ASN A 25 -18.56 14.22 1.43
C ASN A 25 -19.13 13.87 0.04
N TRP A 26 -19.15 12.58 -0.32
CA TRP A 26 -19.55 12.08 -1.65
C TRP A 26 -21.07 12.23 -1.98
N ASN A 27 -21.80 13.09 -1.27
CA ASN A 27 -23.25 13.27 -1.38
C ASN A 27 -23.70 14.62 -1.99
N ASN A 28 -22.77 15.51 -2.38
CA ASN A 28 -23.14 16.86 -2.83
C ASN A 28 -23.17 17.05 -4.35
N VAL A 29 -24.40 17.09 -4.87
CA VAL A 29 -24.75 17.84 -6.08
C VAL A 29 -24.48 19.33 -5.82
N TYR A 30 -23.57 19.93 -6.60
CA TYR A 30 -23.29 21.37 -6.79
C TYR A 30 -23.60 22.40 -5.67
N PRO A 31 -22.60 23.22 -5.32
CA PRO A 31 -22.79 24.65 -5.08
C PRO A 31 -22.35 25.47 -6.30
N LYS A 32 -23.30 26.07 -7.03
CA LYS A 32 -23.00 27.27 -7.82
C LYS A 32 -22.71 28.41 -6.84
N ASN A 33 -21.47 28.94 -6.79
CA ASN A 33 -21.19 30.37 -6.55
C ASN A 33 -19.70 30.75 -6.63
N GLY A 34 -19.32 31.37 -7.74
CA GLY A 34 -18.53 32.61 -7.82
C GLY A 34 -17.21 32.76 -7.05
N LEU A 35 -16.10 32.59 -7.77
CA LEU A 35 -14.95 33.49 -7.73
C LEU A 35 -14.48 33.75 -9.17
N LYS A 36 -14.11 35.00 -9.50
CA LYS A 36 -13.50 35.41 -10.79
C LYS A 36 -12.07 35.88 -10.53
N HIS A 37 -11.12 35.55 -11.40
CA HIS A 37 -10.01 36.43 -11.86
C HIS A 37 -9.25 35.81 -13.05
N SER A 38 -9.01 36.62 -14.11
CA SER A 38 -8.07 36.48 -15.28
C SER A 38 -8.00 35.13 -16.06
N PHE A 39 -8.27 34.95 -17.36
CA PHE A 39 -8.14 35.75 -18.63
C PHE A 39 -6.72 35.70 -19.26
N GLU A 40 -6.45 35.44 -20.55
CA GLU A 40 -7.14 34.85 -21.75
C GLU A 40 -6.10 34.77 -22.91
N ILE A 41 -6.44 34.17 -24.06
CA ILE A 41 -6.23 34.60 -25.49
C ILE A 41 -6.01 33.35 -26.39
N VAL A 42 -6.58 33.15 -27.59
CA VAL A 42 -7.78 33.66 -28.32
C VAL A 42 -8.12 32.65 -29.44
N GLN A 43 -9.36 32.60 -29.94
CA GLN A 43 -9.74 31.93 -31.20
C GLN A 43 -10.32 32.95 -32.19
N THR A 44 -9.77 33.07 -33.41
CA THR A 44 -10.40 33.88 -34.48
C THR A 44 -11.00 33.01 -35.57
N HIS A 45 -12.34 33.00 -35.63
CA HIS A 45 -13.10 32.31 -36.67
C HIS A 45 -13.18 33.14 -37.96
N HIS A 46 -13.01 32.48 -39.10
CA HIS A 46 -13.69 32.87 -40.34
C HIS A 46 -14.42 31.64 -40.94
N THR A 47 -15.62 31.91 -41.45
CA THR A 47 -16.72 30.96 -41.70
C THR A 47 -16.52 30.12 -42.99
N GLU A 48 -17.32 29.09 -43.33
CA GLU A 48 -18.67 28.70 -42.88
C GLU A 48 -18.98 27.21 -43.21
N SER A 49 -19.80 26.55 -42.37
CA SER A 49 -20.84 25.54 -42.71
C SER A 49 -20.78 24.06 -42.26
N GLU A 50 -19.65 23.43 -41.89
CA GLU A 50 -19.65 21.97 -41.52
C GLU A 50 -18.89 21.56 -40.23
N MET A 51 -18.72 22.45 -39.24
CA MET A 51 -18.20 22.09 -37.89
C MET A 51 -19.22 22.36 -36.77
N PHE A 52 -20.36 21.67 -36.82
CA PHE A 52 -21.42 21.82 -35.82
C PHE A 52 -21.30 20.82 -34.66
N ALA A 53 -21.47 21.35 -33.44
CA ALA A 53 -21.73 20.67 -32.16
C ALA A 53 -20.57 20.55 -31.13
N MET A 54 -19.83 21.63 -30.92
CA MET A 54 -19.45 22.04 -29.56
C MET A 54 -20.04 23.43 -29.28
N PHE A 55 -20.41 23.70 -28.02
CA PHE A 55 -21.11 24.90 -27.54
C PHE A 55 -22.61 25.04 -27.94
N GLU A 56 -23.50 24.39 -27.18
CA GLU A 56 -24.86 24.90 -26.97
C GLU A 56 -24.96 25.56 -25.58
N ASP A 57 -24.65 26.85 -25.52
CA ASP A 57 -25.43 27.83 -24.73
C ASP A 57 -25.19 29.24 -25.29
N TYR A 58 -25.68 29.46 -26.51
CA TYR A 58 -25.54 30.72 -27.25
C TYR A 58 -26.71 31.65 -26.86
N ASP A 59 -26.51 32.57 -25.91
CA ASP A 59 -27.26 33.86 -25.90
C ASP A 59 -26.75 34.97 -24.95
N ASP A 60 -26.06 34.70 -23.82
CA ASP A 60 -25.99 35.70 -22.72
C ASP A 60 -24.64 36.45 -22.49
N TRP A 61 -23.65 36.34 -23.40
CA TRP A 61 -22.30 36.90 -23.18
C TRP A 61 -21.88 38.13 -24.01
N LEU A 62 -22.75 38.67 -24.87
CA LEU A 62 -22.41 39.78 -25.78
C LEU A 62 -22.43 41.20 -25.16
N ASN A 63 -22.61 41.36 -23.83
CA ASN A 63 -22.94 42.66 -23.23
C ASN A 63 -22.24 43.01 -21.90
N VAL A 64 -20.99 42.60 -21.65
CA VAL A 64 -20.24 43.12 -20.46
C VAL A 64 -18.78 43.49 -20.74
N HIS A 65 -18.59 44.80 -20.95
CA HIS A 65 -17.39 45.63 -20.74
C HIS A 65 -16.17 45.59 -21.70
N PRO A 66 -15.76 46.77 -22.23
CA PRO A 66 -14.39 47.01 -22.68
C PRO A 66 -13.46 47.32 -21.50
N ASP A 67 -12.16 47.46 -21.81
CA ASP A 67 -11.06 47.85 -20.91
C ASP A 67 -10.48 46.75 -19.99
N TYR A 68 -9.72 45.80 -20.55
CA TYR A 68 -8.56 45.20 -19.87
C TYR A 68 -7.40 44.98 -20.84
N CYS A 69 -6.18 45.29 -20.39
CA CYS A 69 -4.94 45.20 -21.17
C CYS A 69 -4.13 43.97 -20.67
N PRO A 70 -3.63 43.09 -21.56
CA PRO A 70 -2.91 41.89 -21.15
C PRO A 70 -1.53 42.23 -20.54
N ALA A 71 -1.15 41.52 -19.48
CA ALA A 71 0.15 41.64 -18.84
C ALA A 71 1.09 40.50 -19.29
N TYR A 72 2.37 40.84 -19.47
CA TYR A 72 3.49 39.94 -19.82
C TYR A 72 3.57 39.39 -21.26
N TYR A 73 3.82 40.31 -22.19
CA TYR A 73 4.92 40.13 -23.15
C TYR A 73 6.21 40.69 -22.51
N PRO A 74 7.24 39.89 -22.20
CA PRO A 74 8.56 40.39 -21.82
C PRO A 74 9.44 40.58 -23.07
N THR A 75 9.47 41.79 -23.62
CA THR A 75 10.51 42.20 -24.59
C THR A 75 11.71 42.80 -23.86
N ASP A 76 12.59 41.97 -23.26
CA ASP A 76 13.94 42.38 -22.83
C ASP A 76 14.93 41.19 -22.86
N PRO A 77 16.22 41.35 -23.26
CA PRO A 77 17.05 40.26 -23.76
C PRO A 77 17.95 39.57 -22.69
N ASN A 78 17.50 39.44 -21.44
CA ASN A 78 18.25 38.75 -20.38
C ASN A 78 17.41 37.62 -19.78
N GLY A 79 17.68 36.40 -20.23
CA GLY A 79 16.78 35.24 -20.09
C GLY A 79 16.44 34.77 -18.67
N CYS A 80 15.17 34.42 -18.50
CA CYS A 80 14.77 33.24 -17.73
C CYS A 80 14.69 32.05 -18.70
N THR A 81 15.40 30.96 -18.40
CA THR A 81 15.41 29.74 -19.23
C THR A 81 14.41 28.71 -18.70
N THR A 82 13.13 29.07 -18.66
CA THR A 82 12.07 28.05 -18.65
C THR A 82 11.83 27.63 -20.11
N ASN A 83 12.02 26.34 -20.43
CA ASN A 83 11.75 25.80 -21.77
C ASN A 83 10.23 25.64 -22.02
N HIS A 84 9.47 26.72 -21.79
CA HIS A 84 8.06 26.78 -22.15
C HIS A 84 7.95 27.11 -23.64
N VAL A 85 7.99 26.07 -24.47
CA VAL A 85 7.62 26.19 -25.88
C VAL A 85 6.11 26.10 -25.98
N GLU A 86 5.45 27.24 -25.83
CA GLU A 86 4.05 27.38 -26.24
C GLU A 86 4.02 27.30 -27.78
N ILE A 87 3.51 26.19 -28.31
CA ILE A 87 3.37 26.02 -29.77
C ILE A 87 2.12 26.81 -30.21
N ASN A 88 2.26 28.14 -30.26
CA ASN A 88 1.33 29.07 -30.91
C ASN A 88 1.43 29.01 -32.45
N ASP A 89 1.73 27.85 -33.01
CA ASP A 89 1.58 27.57 -34.44
C ASP A 89 0.21 26.92 -34.63
N GLU A 90 -0.60 27.46 -35.54
CA GLU A 90 -1.94 26.95 -35.91
C GLU A 90 -1.92 25.53 -36.56
N TYR A 91 -0.78 24.82 -36.55
CA TYR A 91 -0.52 23.59 -37.30
C TYR A 91 0.41 22.61 -36.55
N LEU A 92 -0.11 21.87 -35.55
CA LEU A 92 0.62 20.81 -34.85
C LEU A 92 0.74 19.52 -35.71
N GLU A 93 1.72 19.49 -36.61
CA GLU A 93 2.03 18.26 -37.35
C GLU A 93 2.61 17.16 -36.44
N HIS A 94 2.20 15.91 -36.65
CA HIS A 94 2.72 14.70 -35.99
C HIS A 94 4.25 14.70 -35.85
N SER A 95 4.97 14.99 -36.95
CA SER A 95 6.43 14.97 -36.97
C SER A 95 7.06 16.03 -36.06
N ALA A 96 6.42 17.19 -35.89
CA ALA A 96 6.87 18.24 -34.98
C ALA A 96 6.73 17.78 -33.52
N VAL A 97 5.61 17.13 -33.18
CA VAL A 97 5.38 16.59 -31.84
C VAL A 97 6.36 15.46 -31.51
N ILE A 98 6.63 14.54 -32.44
CA ILE A 98 7.68 13.53 -32.27
C ILE A 98 9.06 14.18 -32.04
N ASN A 99 9.40 15.24 -32.79
CA ASN A 99 10.67 15.96 -32.58
C ASN A 99 10.75 16.61 -31.19
N GLN A 100 9.63 17.11 -30.65
CA GLN A 100 9.55 17.68 -29.30
C GLN A 100 9.61 16.62 -28.19
N LEU A 101 8.94 15.48 -28.34
CA LEU A 101 9.06 14.35 -27.41
C LEU A 101 10.52 13.87 -27.32
N ASN A 102 11.27 13.91 -28.43
CA ASN A 102 12.70 13.62 -28.44
C ASN A 102 13.58 14.65 -27.71
N GLN A 103 13.08 15.84 -27.36
CA GLN A 103 13.80 16.84 -26.54
C GLN A 103 13.75 16.57 -25.03
N ARG A 104 12.98 15.56 -24.57
CA ARG A 104 12.94 15.09 -23.16
C ARG A 104 12.36 16.11 -22.16
N TYR A 105 11.14 16.59 -22.43
CA TYR A 105 10.38 17.35 -21.44
C TYR A 105 10.04 16.47 -20.21
N GLY A 106 10.24 17.01 -19.00
CA GLY A 106 9.95 16.30 -17.76
C GLY A 106 8.45 16.10 -17.50
N ILE A 107 7.63 17.06 -17.94
CA ILE A 107 6.17 16.94 -17.96
C ILE A 107 5.66 17.30 -19.36
N ILE A 108 4.74 16.49 -19.88
CA ILE A 108 4.08 16.67 -21.18
C ILE A 108 2.58 16.71 -20.92
N ASN A 109 1.92 17.81 -21.30
CA ASN A 109 0.47 17.95 -21.19
C ASN A 109 -0.21 17.77 -22.56
N HIS A 110 -1.29 17.01 -22.60
CA HIS A 110 -2.12 16.77 -23.79
C HIS A 110 -3.59 17.10 -23.48
N PHE A 111 -4.19 17.94 -24.31
CA PHE A 111 -5.58 18.37 -24.15
C PHE A 111 -6.32 18.36 -25.50
N GLU A 112 -6.71 17.17 -25.93
CA GLU A 112 -7.47 16.93 -27.16
C GLU A 112 -8.29 15.63 -27.00
N HIS A 113 -9.20 15.36 -27.93
CA HIS A 113 -9.79 14.05 -28.16
C HIS A 113 -8.71 12.97 -28.24
N SER A 114 -9.00 11.81 -27.68
CA SER A 114 -8.15 10.64 -27.72
C SER A 114 -8.99 9.39 -27.60
N GLY A 115 -8.34 8.24 -27.70
CA GLY A 115 -8.87 6.97 -27.24
C GLY A 115 -7.74 6.01 -26.89
N PRO A 116 -8.04 4.73 -26.66
CA PRO A 116 -7.07 3.75 -26.18
C PRO A 116 -5.88 3.55 -27.12
N LEU A 117 -6.04 3.91 -28.40
CA LEU A 117 -5.04 3.72 -29.46
C LEU A 117 -4.45 5.03 -30.00
N GLY A 118 -4.66 6.18 -29.33
CA GLY A 118 -3.96 7.39 -29.74
C GLY A 118 -4.46 8.71 -29.14
N LEU A 119 -3.61 9.72 -29.25
CA LEU A 119 -3.85 11.09 -28.80
C LEU A 119 -4.10 11.99 -30.03
N GLY A 120 -5.08 12.88 -29.96
CA GLY A 120 -5.34 13.90 -30.97
C GLY A 120 -4.26 14.99 -30.95
N LEU A 121 -4.07 15.67 -32.08
CA LEU A 121 -3.10 16.77 -32.23
C LEU A 121 -3.70 18.01 -32.92
N CYS A 122 -5.04 18.19 -32.87
CA CYS A 122 -5.74 19.37 -33.40
C CYS A 122 -5.35 19.74 -34.85
N ALA A 123 -5.22 18.75 -35.74
CA ALA A 123 -4.76 18.96 -37.10
C ALA A 123 -5.90 19.38 -38.05
N VAL A 124 -5.76 20.56 -38.67
CA VAL A 124 -6.75 21.12 -39.63
C VAL A 124 -6.83 20.35 -40.96
N THR A 125 -6.01 19.30 -41.15
CA THR A 125 -6.03 18.47 -42.37
C THR A 125 -6.29 16.99 -42.04
N ASN A 126 -7.36 16.45 -42.64
CA ASN A 126 -7.73 15.03 -42.75
C ASN A 126 -7.14 14.05 -41.71
N SER A 127 -7.62 14.15 -40.46
CA SER A 127 -7.87 13.07 -39.47
C SER A 127 -6.79 12.00 -39.17
N THR A 128 -5.55 12.15 -39.64
CA THR A 128 -4.53 11.09 -39.59
C THR A 128 -3.26 11.45 -38.81
N GLN A 129 -3.17 12.65 -38.24
CA GLN A 129 -1.95 13.17 -37.62
C GLN A 129 -1.83 12.96 -36.09
N GLY A 130 -2.71 12.18 -35.44
CA GLY A 130 -2.60 11.93 -34.00
C GLY A 130 -1.48 10.96 -33.62
N LEU A 131 -0.96 11.06 -32.38
CA LEU A 131 0.02 10.10 -31.83
C LEU A 131 -0.60 8.70 -31.69
N ARG A 132 0.22 7.66 -31.82
CA ARG A 132 -0.16 6.25 -31.79
C ARG A 132 0.81 5.41 -30.95
N PRO A 133 0.40 4.23 -30.44
CA PRO A 133 1.27 3.29 -29.72
C PRO A 133 2.67 3.07 -30.33
N TYR A 134 2.76 2.94 -31.66
CA TYR A 134 4.02 2.69 -32.33
C TYR A 134 4.99 3.88 -32.28
N ASP A 135 4.50 5.11 -32.09
CA ASP A 135 5.35 6.31 -32.03
C ASP A 135 6.26 6.26 -30.79
N PHE A 136 5.71 5.88 -29.64
CA PHE A 136 6.44 5.77 -28.39
C PHE A 136 7.51 4.66 -28.43
N GLN A 137 7.23 3.57 -29.14
CA GLN A 137 8.21 2.50 -29.40
C GLN A 137 9.37 2.92 -30.32
N ASN A 138 9.21 4.02 -31.08
CA ASN A 138 10.21 4.54 -32.02
C ASN A 138 10.82 5.89 -31.59
N LEU A 139 10.69 6.28 -30.31
CA LEU A 139 11.39 7.44 -29.77
C LEU A 139 12.90 7.22 -29.77
N ASN A 140 13.64 8.22 -30.25
CA ASN A 140 15.10 8.21 -30.39
C ASN A 140 15.82 8.87 -29.19
N THR A 141 15.15 8.89 -28.03
CA THR A 141 15.74 9.32 -26.76
C THR A 141 16.66 8.22 -26.19
N THR A 142 17.33 8.53 -25.08
CA THR A 142 18.01 7.54 -24.24
C THR A 142 17.54 7.76 -22.81
N ASN A 143 17.02 6.70 -22.19
CA ASN A 143 16.39 6.69 -20.86
C ASN A 143 15.01 7.37 -20.82
N LYS A 144 14.20 7.00 -19.82
CA LYS A 144 12.83 7.47 -19.60
C LYS A 144 12.83 8.67 -18.64
N TYR A 145 12.20 9.77 -19.02
CA TYR A 145 12.18 11.01 -18.21
C TYR A 145 10.83 11.73 -18.16
N GLY A 146 9.91 11.46 -19.08
CA GLY A 146 8.67 12.22 -19.18
C GLY A 146 7.55 11.67 -18.30
N ILE A 147 6.83 12.58 -17.64
CA ILE A 147 5.49 12.37 -17.08
C ILE A 147 4.49 12.87 -18.12
N PHE A 148 3.63 11.99 -18.62
CA PHE A 148 2.56 12.37 -19.53
C PHE A 148 1.29 12.66 -18.73
N VAL A 149 0.61 13.77 -19.01
CA VAL A 149 -0.69 14.12 -18.43
C VAL A 149 -1.65 14.33 -19.59
N SER A 150 -2.78 13.63 -19.58
CA SER A 150 -3.77 13.70 -20.65
C SER A 150 -5.15 14.06 -20.12
N GLY A 151 -5.70 15.15 -20.64
CA GLY A 151 -7.10 15.52 -20.50
C GLY A 151 -8.07 14.82 -21.47
N GLY A 152 -7.58 13.93 -22.34
CA GLY A 152 -8.42 13.25 -23.33
C GLY A 152 -9.11 11.97 -22.82
N CYS A 153 -10.15 11.52 -23.55
CA CYS A 153 -10.90 10.29 -23.30
C CYS A 153 -10.04 9.01 -23.39
N GLU A 154 -10.36 8.01 -22.56
CA GLU A 154 -9.90 6.62 -22.65
C GLU A 154 -8.38 6.47 -22.87
N THR A 155 -7.57 7.30 -22.23
CA THR A 155 -6.10 7.23 -22.37
C THR A 155 -5.44 6.23 -21.44
N VAL A 156 -6.07 5.90 -20.32
CA VAL A 156 -5.61 4.92 -19.31
C VAL A 156 -6.74 3.93 -18.97
N PRO A 157 -7.27 3.15 -19.95
CA PRO A 157 -8.39 2.22 -19.73
C PRO A 157 -7.98 0.87 -19.11
N ILE A 158 -6.66 0.60 -18.96
CA ILE A 158 -6.04 -0.52 -18.22
C ILE A 158 -6.51 -1.93 -18.57
N ALA A 159 -7.20 -2.12 -19.69
CA ALA A 159 -7.71 -3.42 -20.12
C ALA A 159 -6.75 -4.18 -21.07
N ASN A 160 -5.72 -3.53 -21.65
CA ASN A 160 -4.74 -4.16 -22.55
C ASN A 160 -3.39 -3.42 -22.61
N ASP A 161 -2.28 -4.15 -22.62
CA ASP A 161 -0.91 -3.58 -22.64
C ASP A 161 -0.49 -2.87 -23.94
N TYR A 162 -1.30 -2.95 -25.00
CA TYR A 162 -1.01 -2.32 -26.30
C TYR A 162 -1.63 -0.92 -26.47
N TYR A 163 -2.30 -0.41 -25.44
CA TYR A 163 -2.89 0.92 -25.42
C TYR A 163 -1.85 2.03 -25.24
N ILE A 164 -2.24 3.26 -25.54
CA ILE A 164 -1.36 4.41 -25.71
C ILE A 164 -0.53 4.74 -24.45
N SER A 165 -1.12 4.62 -23.25
CA SER A 165 -0.41 4.90 -21.99
C SER A 165 0.51 3.76 -21.54
N GLU A 166 0.05 2.52 -21.70
CA GLU A 166 0.80 1.30 -21.41
C GLU A 166 2.01 1.20 -22.34
N GLN A 167 1.87 1.64 -23.59
CA GLN A 167 2.96 1.71 -24.57
C GLN A 167 3.93 2.86 -24.29
N TRP A 168 3.48 3.97 -23.70
CA TRP A 168 4.36 5.02 -23.16
C TRP A 168 5.20 4.53 -21.97
N ILE A 169 4.61 3.78 -21.05
CA ILE A 169 5.31 3.20 -19.90
C ILE A 169 6.25 2.07 -20.33
N ASN A 170 5.79 1.17 -21.20
CA ASN A 170 6.54 -0.04 -21.58
C ASN A 170 7.63 0.21 -22.64
N ALA A 171 7.49 1.25 -23.48
CA ALA A 171 8.54 1.59 -24.46
C ALA A 171 9.90 1.83 -23.77
N PRO A 172 11.02 1.30 -24.31
CA PRO A 172 12.36 1.51 -23.72
C PRO A 172 12.72 2.98 -23.53
N ASN A 173 12.23 3.82 -24.44
CA ASN A 173 12.52 5.25 -24.59
C ASN A 173 11.31 6.15 -24.30
N GLY A 174 10.26 5.59 -23.67
CA GLY A 174 9.06 6.32 -23.25
C GLY A 174 9.25 7.11 -21.95
N GLY A 175 8.26 7.05 -21.06
CA GLY A 175 8.25 7.83 -19.82
C GLY A 175 8.16 7.02 -18.53
N VAL A 176 8.18 7.75 -17.42
CA VAL A 176 8.14 7.20 -16.05
C VAL A 176 6.72 7.16 -15.48
N ALA A 177 5.82 8.01 -16.00
CA ALA A 177 4.41 8.02 -15.61
C ALA A 177 3.49 8.48 -16.75
N PHE A 178 2.22 8.07 -16.66
CA PHE A 178 1.12 8.55 -17.48
C PHE A 178 -0.12 8.77 -16.58
N VAL A 179 -0.71 9.97 -16.61
CA VAL A 179 -1.95 10.32 -15.92
C VAL A 179 -3.04 10.59 -16.95
N GLY A 180 -4.19 9.94 -16.82
CA GLY A 180 -5.28 10.09 -17.79
C GLY A 180 -6.55 9.33 -17.41
N SER A 181 -7.58 9.45 -18.25
CA SER A 181 -8.91 8.88 -18.00
C SER A 181 -9.05 7.42 -18.48
N SER A 182 -9.81 6.60 -17.75
CA SER A 182 -10.11 5.21 -18.14
C SER A 182 -11.35 5.05 -19.02
N VAL A 183 -12.14 6.10 -19.19
CA VAL A 183 -13.40 6.15 -19.95
C VAL A 183 -13.49 7.47 -20.72
N ASP A 184 -14.56 7.67 -21.49
CA ASP A 184 -14.95 8.99 -22.01
C ASP A 184 -14.90 10.06 -20.91
N TYR A 185 -14.27 11.21 -21.21
CA TYR A 185 -13.93 12.24 -20.23
C TYR A 185 -14.46 13.64 -20.63
N GLU A 186 -15.33 14.21 -19.79
CA GLU A 186 -15.95 15.53 -20.05
C GLU A 186 -14.88 16.63 -20.08
N ALA A 187 -14.83 17.42 -21.15
CA ALA A 187 -13.84 18.50 -21.34
C ALA A 187 -13.75 19.49 -20.16
N LYS A 188 -14.89 19.80 -19.51
CA LYS A 188 -14.93 20.70 -18.34
C LYS A 188 -14.34 20.06 -17.08
N ALA A 189 -14.64 18.79 -16.83
CA ALA A 189 -14.02 18.03 -15.75
C ALA A 189 -12.52 17.92 -16.01
N SER A 190 -12.14 17.56 -17.22
CA SER A 190 -10.76 17.45 -17.69
C SER A 190 -9.94 18.73 -17.50
N TYR A 191 -10.48 19.89 -17.89
CA TYR A 191 -9.83 21.18 -17.66
C TYR A 191 -9.58 21.42 -16.16
N SER A 192 -10.62 21.22 -15.33
CA SER A 192 -10.54 21.40 -13.89
C SER A 192 -9.55 20.44 -13.22
N PHE A 193 -9.42 19.20 -13.71
CA PHE A 193 -8.40 18.26 -13.24
C PHE A 193 -6.99 18.76 -13.55
N ASN A 194 -6.74 19.17 -14.80
CA ASN A 194 -5.42 19.62 -15.23
C ASN A 194 -4.99 20.88 -14.48
N GLU A 195 -5.89 21.87 -14.33
CA GLU A 195 -5.67 23.06 -13.52
C GLU A 195 -5.26 22.69 -12.08
N ASN A 196 -6.02 21.81 -11.41
CA ASN A 196 -5.69 21.39 -10.04
C ASN A 196 -4.42 20.53 -9.95
N PHE A 197 -4.09 19.73 -10.97
CA PHE A 197 -2.87 18.93 -11.05
C PHE A 197 -1.63 19.85 -11.05
N PHE A 198 -1.60 20.83 -11.96
CA PHE A 198 -0.48 21.78 -12.02
C PHE A 198 -0.45 22.73 -10.81
N ASN A 199 -1.60 23.20 -10.31
CA ASN A 199 -1.66 23.98 -9.07
C ASN A 199 -1.11 23.20 -7.87
N SER A 200 -1.33 21.89 -7.80
CA SER A 200 -0.80 21.09 -6.70
C SER A 200 0.73 21.03 -6.70
N ILE A 201 1.36 20.87 -7.87
CA ILE A 201 2.82 20.86 -8.05
C ILE A 201 3.45 22.24 -7.83
N TYR A 202 2.89 23.29 -8.43
CA TYR A 202 3.54 24.61 -8.52
C TYR A 202 3.06 25.64 -7.49
N THR A 203 1.94 25.39 -6.78
CA THR A 203 1.35 26.32 -5.81
C THR A 203 1.10 25.69 -4.44
N SER A 204 0.75 24.39 -4.38
CA SER A 204 0.44 23.71 -3.12
C SER A 204 1.60 22.88 -2.53
N ASN A 205 2.73 22.80 -3.23
CA ASN A 205 3.90 21.97 -2.87
C ASN A 205 3.57 20.48 -2.69
N ILE A 206 2.63 19.96 -3.49
CA ILE A 206 2.26 18.55 -3.58
C ILE A 206 2.86 18.02 -4.87
N TYR A 207 4.10 17.55 -4.76
CA TYR A 207 4.91 17.09 -5.90
C TYR A 207 5.04 15.57 -5.99
N ASN A 208 4.55 14.81 -5.01
CA ASN A 208 4.46 13.36 -5.14
C ASN A 208 3.32 13.03 -6.13
N ILE A 209 3.58 12.31 -7.22
CA ILE A 209 2.62 12.21 -8.34
C ILE A 209 1.31 11.48 -7.98
N GLY A 210 1.35 10.49 -7.09
CA GLY A 210 0.14 9.85 -6.56
C GLY A 210 -0.74 10.83 -5.78
N ASN A 211 -0.13 11.59 -4.88
CA ASN A 211 -0.80 12.64 -4.11
C ASN A 211 -1.28 13.79 -5.01
N THR A 212 -0.49 14.18 -6.01
CA THR A 212 -0.82 15.17 -7.05
C THR A 212 -2.10 14.77 -7.78
N LYS A 213 -2.17 13.53 -8.28
CA LYS A 213 -3.35 12.97 -8.97
C LYS A 213 -4.58 12.99 -8.06
N ASN A 214 -4.43 12.54 -6.82
CA ASN A 214 -5.55 12.45 -5.88
C ASN A 214 -6.04 13.83 -5.42
N TYR A 215 -5.14 14.76 -5.12
CA TYR A 215 -5.45 16.16 -4.83
C TYR A 215 -6.21 16.80 -6.01
N ALA A 216 -5.71 16.60 -7.23
CA ALA A 216 -6.33 17.14 -8.43
C ALA A 216 -7.76 16.64 -8.61
N ALA A 217 -7.98 15.33 -8.50
CA ALA A 217 -9.32 14.75 -8.59
C ALA A 217 -10.26 15.23 -7.47
N LEU A 218 -9.77 15.38 -6.24
CA LEU A 218 -10.59 15.79 -5.09
C LEU A 218 -11.05 17.25 -5.17
N ASN A 219 -10.23 18.16 -5.71
CA ASN A 219 -10.53 19.59 -5.81
C ASN A 219 -11.20 20.01 -7.13
N SER A 220 -11.63 19.05 -7.97
CA SER A 220 -12.15 19.33 -9.31
C SER A 220 -13.68 19.34 -9.43
N TYR A 221 -14.16 19.85 -10.56
CA TYR A 221 -15.57 20.07 -10.89
C TYR A 221 -16.54 18.92 -10.58
N ASN A 222 -16.12 17.67 -10.72
CA ASN A 222 -16.92 16.47 -10.48
C ASN A 222 -16.08 15.41 -9.74
N THR A 223 -15.77 15.69 -8.47
CA THR A 223 -14.90 14.89 -7.59
C THR A 223 -15.15 13.39 -7.65
N ASP A 224 -16.39 12.92 -7.50
CA ASP A 224 -16.70 11.48 -7.41
C ASP A 224 -16.27 10.73 -8.68
N TYR A 225 -16.69 11.25 -9.82
CA TYR A 225 -16.37 10.71 -11.13
C TYR A 225 -14.87 10.81 -11.41
N GLN A 226 -14.26 11.98 -11.19
CA GLN A 226 -12.84 12.20 -11.51
C GLN A 226 -11.90 11.34 -10.67
N TYR A 227 -12.21 11.11 -9.39
CA TYR A 227 -11.42 10.24 -8.52
C TYR A 227 -11.46 8.77 -8.98
N LYS A 228 -12.59 8.32 -9.54
CA LYS A 228 -12.79 6.96 -10.07
C LYS A 228 -12.18 6.76 -11.46
N VAL A 229 -12.26 7.76 -12.35
CA VAL A 229 -11.87 7.59 -13.76
C VAL A 229 -10.44 8.04 -14.08
N VAL A 230 -9.85 8.96 -13.30
CA VAL A 230 -8.47 9.40 -13.56
C VAL A 230 -7.49 8.48 -12.85
N ASN A 231 -6.67 7.82 -13.66
CA ASN A 231 -5.70 6.81 -13.26
C ASN A 231 -4.28 7.31 -13.51
N LEU A 232 -3.35 6.75 -12.73
CA LEU A 232 -1.91 6.93 -12.85
C LEU A 232 -1.32 5.56 -13.21
N LEU A 233 -0.60 5.47 -14.32
CA LEU A 233 0.37 4.40 -14.56
C LEU A 233 1.76 4.93 -14.25
N GLY A 234 2.55 4.13 -13.53
CA GLY A 234 3.86 4.53 -13.01
C GLY A 234 3.92 4.38 -11.50
N ASP A 235 5.04 4.80 -10.92
CA ASP A 235 5.26 4.77 -9.47
C ASP A 235 4.48 5.92 -8.79
N PRO A 236 3.53 5.64 -7.87
CA PRO A 236 2.83 6.69 -7.13
C PRO A 236 3.73 7.44 -6.15
N GLU A 237 4.87 6.87 -5.73
CA GLU A 237 5.83 7.52 -4.82
C GLU A 237 6.76 8.52 -5.52
N LEU A 238 6.82 8.50 -6.85
CA LEU A 238 7.65 9.40 -7.66
C LEU A 238 7.43 10.88 -7.30
N SER A 239 8.51 11.55 -6.87
CA SER A 239 8.56 13.00 -6.69
C SER A 239 8.82 13.68 -8.04
N VAL A 240 7.89 14.54 -8.45
CA VAL A 240 7.96 15.32 -9.70
C VAL A 240 8.99 16.43 -9.53
N TYR A 241 10.02 16.45 -10.38
CA TYR A 241 10.92 17.60 -10.48
C TYR A 241 10.18 18.78 -11.12
N ASN A 242 10.04 19.88 -10.39
CA ASN A 242 9.39 21.11 -10.87
C ASN A 242 10.38 22.30 -11.03
N ASP A 243 11.65 22.12 -10.64
CA ASP A 243 12.79 23.00 -10.92
C ASP A 243 14.05 22.15 -11.26
N VAL A 244 15.16 22.80 -11.62
CA VAL A 244 16.44 22.14 -11.88
C VAL A 244 16.98 21.54 -10.58
N PRO A 245 17.30 20.23 -10.53
CA PRO A 245 17.72 19.59 -9.29
C PRO A 245 19.08 20.10 -8.80
N VAL A 246 19.18 20.33 -7.49
CA VAL A 246 20.42 20.76 -6.83
C VAL A 246 21.27 19.55 -6.40
N ASN A 247 22.58 19.75 -6.31
CA ASN A 247 23.50 18.74 -5.78
C ASN A 247 23.63 18.88 -4.26
N LEU A 248 23.45 17.77 -3.53
CA LEU A 248 23.63 17.72 -2.07
C LEU A 248 25.12 17.68 -1.69
N SER A 249 25.46 18.33 -0.58
CA SER A 249 26.78 18.29 0.04
C SER A 249 26.70 17.54 1.38
N VAL A 250 27.07 16.27 1.37
CA VAL A 250 26.90 15.35 2.50
C VAL A 250 28.24 15.08 3.20
N THR A 251 28.21 15.00 4.54
CA THR A 251 29.33 14.55 5.40
C THR A 251 28.85 13.38 6.26
N HIS A 252 29.62 12.30 6.28
CA HIS A 252 29.40 11.10 7.09
C HIS A 252 30.73 10.37 7.35
N LEU A 253 30.73 9.29 8.13
CA LEU A 253 31.91 8.44 8.30
C LEU A 253 32.25 7.69 6.99
N ALA A 254 33.53 7.67 6.60
CA ALA A 254 33.96 7.03 5.35
C ALA A 254 34.00 5.48 5.41
N GLY A 255 33.88 4.91 6.60
CA GLY A 255 33.89 3.48 6.89
C GLY A 255 33.72 3.28 8.40
N ILE A 256 33.28 2.09 8.78
CA ILE A 256 32.99 1.68 10.17
C ILE A 256 33.49 0.25 10.41
N GLU A 257 33.54 -0.18 11.67
CA GLU A 257 33.78 -1.59 12.02
C GLU A 257 32.44 -2.30 12.32
N THR A 258 32.46 -3.63 12.42
CA THR A 258 31.33 -4.41 12.93
C THR A 258 31.04 -4.05 14.39
N GLY A 259 29.78 -4.09 14.78
CA GLY A 259 29.31 -3.69 16.11
C GLY A 259 28.81 -2.25 16.22
N THR A 260 28.27 -1.91 17.38
CA THR A 260 27.46 -0.70 17.59
C THR A 260 28.24 0.61 17.35
N THR A 261 27.72 1.45 16.45
CA THR A 261 28.31 2.72 16.02
C THR A 261 27.26 3.83 15.95
N ASP A 262 27.58 5.01 16.48
CA ASP A 262 26.81 6.25 16.27
C ASP A 262 27.19 6.89 14.92
N PHE A 263 26.42 6.56 13.88
CA PHE A 263 26.62 7.05 12.52
C PHE A 263 25.93 8.41 12.32
N ASN A 264 26.73 9.47 12.29
CA ASN A 264 26.25 10.84 12.10
C ASN A 264 26.26 11.25 10.62
N VAL A 265 25.18 11.86 10.14
CA VAL A 265 25.02 12.37 8.77
C VAL A 265 24.66 13.87 8.82
N THR A 266 25.44 14.67 8.09
CA THR A 266 25.17 16.11 7.87
C THR A 266 24.99 16.39 6.39
N VAL A 267 23.83 16.91 6.00
CA VAL A 267 23.40 17.24 4.63
C VAL A 267 23.29 18.75 4.48
N ASN A 268 23.88 19.30 3.42
CA ASN A 268 23.80 20.72 3.06
C ASN A 268 23.42 20.86 1.57
N GLY A 269 23.01 22.07 1.17
CA GLY A 269 22.70 22.37 -0.24
C GLY A 269 21.32 21.91 -0.72
N TYR A 270 20.48 21.41 0.19
CA TYR A 270 19.10 21.03 -0.09
C TYR A 270 18.18 22.26 -0.27
N PRO A 271 17.06 22.17 -1.03
CA PRO A 271 16.11 23.27 -1.18
C PRO A 271 15.45 23.67 0.15
N THR A 272 15.16 24.95 0.32
CA THR A 272 14.71 25.51 1.61
C THR A 272 13.28 25.10 1.93
N GLY A 273 13.09 24.45 3.08
CA GLY A 273 11.77 24.01 3.58
C GLY A 273 11.41 22.57 3.21
N GLU A 274 12.23 21.90 2.39
CA GLU A 274 12.00 20.50 2.02
C GLU A 274 12.46 19.51 3.07
N ILE A 275 11.83 18.33 3.07
CA ILE A 275 12.18 17.20 3.93
C ILE A 275 13.26 16.36 3.26
N ILE A 276 14.35 16.13 4.00
CA ILE A 276 15.46 15.26 3.60
C ILE A 276 15.19 13.88 4.16
N LYS A 277 15.08 12.86 3.30
CA LYS A 277 14.99 11.47 3.72
C LYS A 277 16.38 10.85 3.67
N ILE A 278 16.80 10.22 4.76
CA ILE A 278 18.11 9.58 4.91
C ILE A 278 17.86 8.11 5.22
N CYS A 279 18.50 7.20 4.48
CA CYS A 279 18.39 5.76 4.67
C CYS A 279 19.78 5.13 4.70
N LEU A 280 20.04 4.30 5.72
CA LEU A 280 21.16 3.38 5.82
C LEU A 280 20.63 1.97 5.62
N PHE A 281 21.20 1.25 4.65
CA PHE A 281 20.80 -0.10 4.30
C PHE A 281 21.99 -1.04 4.16
N LYS A 282 22.04 -2.08 4.98
CA LYS A 282 22.83 -3.29 4.79
C LYS A 282 21.88 -4.47 4.85
N GLU A 283 21.93 -5.33 3.84
CA GLU A 283 21.05 -6.50 3.71
C GLU A 283 21.06 -7.34 5.00
N GLU A 284 19.86 -7.72 5.47
CA GLU A 284 19.57 -8.50 6.69
C GLU A 284 20.02 -7.91 8.04
N GLU A 285 20.89 -6.89 8.09
CA GLU A 285 21.48 -6.38 9.34
C GLU A 285 21.09 -4.94 9.69
N VAL A 286 21.08 -4.01 8.73
CA VAL A 286 20.85 -2.58 9.00
C VAL A 286 19.77 -2.03 8.08
N TYR A 287 18.66 -1.60 8.68
CA TYR A 287 17.68 -0.76 8.01
C TYR A 287 17.28 0.40 8.93
N ALA A 288 17.98 1.52 8.79
CA ALA A 288 17.74 2.72 9.60
C ALA A 288 17.36 3.89 8.68
N PHE A 289 16.27 4.59 9.02
CA PHE A 289 15.79 5.73 8.24
C PHE A 289 15.41 6.91 9.13
N ALA A 290 15.53 8.13 8.59
CA ALA A 290 15.06 9.36 9.23
C ALA A 290 14.56 10.38 8.20
N GLU A 291 13.62 11.22 8.61
CA GLU A 291 13.21 12.42 7.90
C GLU A 291 13.72 13.66 8.65
N SER A 292 14.53 14.49 7.99
CA SER A 292 15.16 15.67 8.59
C SER A 292 14.73 16.97 7.92
N GLN A 293 14.48 18.00 8.73
CA GLN A 293 14.34 19.39 8.28
C GLN A 293 15.64 20.20 8.44
N THR A 294 16.58 19.70 9.24
CA THR A 294 17.85 20.40 9.57
C THR A 294 19.05 19.82 8.85
N GLY A 295 18.89 18.65 8.23
CA GLY A 295 19.96 17.91 7.57
C GLY A 295 20.96 17.28 8.52
N ASN A 296 20.73 17.24 9.83
CA ASN A 296 21.65 16.65 10.81
C ASN A 296 20.95 15.52 11.56
N GLU A 297 21.31 14.28 11.28
CA GLU A 297 20.75 13.09 11.92
C GLU A 297 21.85 12.18 12.46
N SER A 298 21.51 11.40 13.49
CA SER A 298 22.40 10.42 14.10
C SER A 298 21.68 9.10 14.25
N PHE A 299 22.30 8.02 13.77
CA PHE A 299 21.77 6.67 13.81
C PHE A 299 22.64 5.81 14.71
N ASN A 300 22.06 5.15 15.70
CA ASN A 300 22.73 4.07 16.41
C ASN A 300 22.49 2.78 15.61
N ILE A 301 23.54 2.23 15.01
CA ILE A 301 23.48 1.05 14.13
C ILE A 301 24.49 -0.01 14.58
N THR A 302 24.17 -1.28 14.38
CA THR A 302 25.04 -2.42 14.71
C THR A 302 25.14 -3.32 13.48
N PRO A 303 26.04 -3.04 12.52
CA PRO A 303 26.31 -3.98 11.44
C PRO A 303 27.10 -5.18 11.96
N ASP A 304 26.65 -6.38 11.68
CA ASP A 304 27.18 -7.62 12.25
C ASP A 304 28.31 -8.21 11.42
N THR A 305 28.27 -8.10 10.09
CA THR A 305 29.28 -8.68 9.20
C THR A 305 30.05 -7.65 8.37
N PRO A 306 31.33 -7.90 8.06
CA PRO A 306 32.09 -7.06 7.13
C PRO A 306 31.47 -7.07 5.73
N GLY A 307 31.39 -5.91 5.08
CA GLY A 307 30.77 -5.78 3.77
C GLY A 307 30.47 -4.33 3.38
N GLU A 308 29.54 -4.16 2.43
CA GLU A 308 29.08 -2.85 1.96
C GLU A 308 27.73 -2.49 2.63
N MET A 309 27.68 -1.34 3.29
CA MET A 309 26.44 -0.68 3.70
C MET A 309 26.18 0.50 2.76
N LYS A 310 24.93 0.71 2.35
CA LYS A 310 24.53 1.82 1.47
C LYS A 310 23.97 2.97 2.30
N LEU A 311 24.32 4.19 1.91
CA LEU A 311 23.69 5.43 2.36
C LEU A 311 22.98 6.05 1.15
N THR A 312 21.67 6.20 1.23
CA THR A 312 20.85 6.88 0.22
C THR A 312 20.15 8.07 0.85
N ILE A 313 20.26 9.24 0.21
CA ILE A 313 19.63 10.49 0.67
C ILE A 313 18.84 11.11 -0.48
N THR A 314 17.56 11.37 -0.24
CA THR A 314 16.65 12.00 -1.19
C THR A 314 16.00 13.25 -0.59
N CYS A 315 15.74 14.24 -1.45
CA CYS A 315 15.04 15.48 -1.12
C CYS A 315 14.36 15.98 -2.40
N HIS A 316 13.21 16.65 -2.28
CA HIS A 316 12.54 17.21 -3.46
C HIS A 316 13.45 18.24 -4.17
N ASN A 317 13.46 18.22 -5.51
CA ASN A 317 14.40 18.99 -6.35
C ASN A 317 15.89 18.85 -5.96
N ALA A 318 16.31 17.71 -5.40
CA ALA A 318 17.72 17.36 -5.27
C ALA A 318 18.04 16.12 -6.12
N GLU A 319 19.26 16.06 -6.65
CA GLU A 319 19.80 14.81 -7.17
C GLU A 319 20.04 13.84 -5.98
N PRO A 320 19.57 12.58 -6.05
CA PRO A 320 19.80 11.61 -4.98
C PRO A 320 21.29 11.44 -4.70
N TYR A 321 21.66 11.49 -3.42
CA TYR A 321 23.02 11.18 -2.99
C TYR A 321 23.09 9.71 -2.58
N GLU A 322 23.98 8.96 -3.22
CA GLU A 322 24.22 7.54 -2.94
C GLU A 322 25.71 7.33 -2.61
N ALA A 323 25.99 6.62 -1.50
CA ALA A 323 27.34 6.27 -1.09
C ALA A 323 27.41 4.83 -0.57
N ILE A 324 28.58 4.20 -0.74
CA ILE A 324 28.93 2.93 -0.11
C ILE A 324 29.84 3.21 1.08
N ILE A 325 29.46 2.67 2.23
CA ILE A 325 30.21 2.68 3.48
C ILE A 325 30.78 1.28 3.69
N ASN A 326 32.10 1.17 3.78
CA ASN A 326 32.74 -0.11 4.07
C ASN A 326 32.60 -0.43 5.56
N VAL A 327 32.03 -1.59 5.87
CA VAL A 327 32.06 -2.22 7.20
C VAL A 327 33.26 -3.17 7.23
N SER A 328 34.23 -2.92 8.09
CA SER A 328 35.39 -3.79 8.33
C SER A 328 35.21 -4.64 9.59
N GLN A 329 35.95 -5.74 9.70
CA GLN A 329 35.97 -6.56 10.92
C GLN A 329 36.52 -5.77 12.11
N SER A 330 35.80 -5.79 13.23
CA SER A 330 36.25 -5.27 14.52
C SER A 330 37.42 -6.06 15.09
N THR A 331 38.30 -5.39 15.85
CA THR A 331 39.37 -6.10 16.59
C THR A 331 38.81 -6.86 17.79
N ASP A 332 37.92 -6.23 18.55
CA ASP A 332 37.25 -6.84 19.69
C ASP A 332 36.11 -7.78 19.22
N PRO A 333 35.71 -8.78 20.02
CA PRO A 333 34.63 -9.70 19.64
C PRO A 333 33.32 -8.94 19.41
N HIS A 334 32.53 -9.39 18.45
CA HIS A 334 31.19 -8.87 18.20
C HIS A 334 30.23 -10.06 18.05
N LEU A 335 29.34 -10.23 19.03
CA LEU A 335 28.39 -11.34 19.09
C LEU A 335 27.00 -10.90 18.64
N TYR A 336 26.41 -11.69 17.74
CA TYR A 336 25.07 -11.49 17.19
C TYR A 336 24.44 -12.85 16.87
N ILE A 337 23.11 -12.89 16.70
CA ILE A 337 22.37 -14.10 16.36
C ILE A 337 22.57 -14.41 14.86
N SER A 338 23.26 -15.51 14.55
CA SER A 338 23.42 -15.97 13.16
C SER A 338 22.31 -16.89 12.69
N ASN A 339 21.64 -17.58 13.62
CA ASN A 339 20.53 -18.46 13.31
C ASN A 339 19.63 -18.69 14.53
N THR A 340 18.36 -18.94 14.28
CA THR A 340 17.41 -19.46 15.28
C THR A 340 16.80 -20.75 14.75
N THR A 341 16.46 -21.68 15.64
CA THR A 341 15.82 -22.94 15.25
C THR A 341 14.73 -23.28 16.26
N ILE A 342 13.49 -23.18 15.78
CA ILE A 342 12.29 -23.67 16.47
C ILE A 342 12.35 -25.20 16.53
N ILE A 343 12.06 -25.72 17.72
CA ILE A 343 11.88 -27.13 18.03
C ILE A 343 10.47 -27.24 18.62
N ASP A 344 9.49 -27.46 17.75
CA ASP A 344 8.07 -27.56 18.08
C ASP A 344 7.69 -29.03 18.33
N GLU A 345 6.68 -29.29 19.18
CA GLU A 345 6.30 -30.65 19.58
C GLU A 345 5.54 -31.44 18.51
N ASN A 346 4.77 -30.78 17.65
CA ASN A 346 4.05 -31.38 16.54
C ASN A 346 4.91 -31.53 15.27
N GLY A 347 5.97 -30.74 15.16
CA GLY A 347 7.03 -30.82 14.15
C GLY A 347 6.66 -30.21 12.80
N ASN A 348 5.67 -29.33 12.74
CA ASN A 348 5.29 -28.61 11.53
C ASN A 348 6.23 -27.42 11.22
N GLY A 349 7.04 -26.98 12.21
CA GLY A 349 8.05 -25.94 12.07
C GLY A 349 7.50 -24.52 12.13
N PHE A 350 6.25 -24.35 12.55
CA PHE A 350 5.63 -23.07 12.82
C PHE A 350 5.55 -22.80 14.32
N MET A 351 5.02 -21.63 14.68
CA MET A 351 4.70 -21.25 16.04
C MET A 351 3.21 -20.98 16.09
N GLU A 352 2.49 -21.74 16.91
CA GLU A 352 1.03 -21.69 16.97
C GLU A 352 0.55 -20.97 18.24
N PRO A 353 -0.67 -20.35 18.24
CA PRO A 353 -1.22 -19.71 19.43
C PRO A 353 -1.46 -20.73 20.54
N GLY A 354 -0.91 -20.51 21.74
CA GLY A 354 -1.09 -21.42 22.88
C GLY A 354 -0.12 -22.59 22.92
N GLU A 355 0.72 -22.75 21.90
CA GLU A 355 1.77 -23.76 21.86
C GLU A 355 2.90 -23.45 22.86
N THR A 356 3.69 -24.46 23.23
CA THR A 356 4.97 -24.27 23.96
C THR A 356 6.12 -24.63 23.04
N VAL A 357 6.95 -23.64 22.71
CA VAL A 357 8.02 -23.76 21.73
C VAL A 357 9.38 -23.78 22.43
N ASP A 358 10.21 -24.75 22.07
CA ASP A 358 11.64 -24.77 22.36
C ASP A 358 12.42 -24.05 21.23
N LEU A 359 13.46 -23.31 21.61
CA LEU A 359 14.24 -22.47 20.71
C LEU A 359 15.75 -22.70 20.95
N SER A 360 16.43 -23.19 19.93
CA SER A 360 17.90 -23.16 19.89
C SER A 360 18.37 -21.88 19.19
N ILE A 361 19.34 -21.19 19.79
CA ILE A 361 19.95 -19.97 19.25
C ILE A 361 21.41 -20.26 18.91
N GLU A 362 21.83 -19.85 17.72
CA GLU A 362 23.24 -19.81 17.33
C GLU A 362 23.75 -18.37 17.37
N LEU A 363 24.86 -18.16 18.07
CA LEU A 363 25.61 -16.93 18.05
C LEU A 363 26.83 -17.05 17.13
N SER A 364 27.12 -15.97 16.42
CA SER A 364 28.34 -15.81 15.61
C SER A 364 29.21 -14.72 16.21
N ASN A 365 30.54 -14.88 16.13
CA ASN A 365 31.51 -13.85 16.49
C ASN A 365 32.21 -13.30 15.24
N SER A 366 31.84 -12.10 14.78
CA SER A 366 32.48 -11.50 13.60
C SER A 366 33.81 -10.78 13.90
N GLY A 367 34.14 -10.56 15.18
CA GLY A 367 35.37 -9.92 15.61
C GLY A 367 36.63 -10.76 15.42
N ALA A 368 37.80 -10.11 15.48
CA ALA A 368 39.10 -10.75 15.28
C ALA A 368 39.66 -11.47 16.53
N ASN A 369 39.05 -11.25 17.70
CA ASN A 369 39.38 -11.91 18.97
C ASN A 369 38.28 -12.91 19.39
N ASN A 370 38.63 -13.87 20.25
CA ASN A 370 37.65 -14.81 20.81
C ASN A 370 36.75 -14.13 21.85
N ALA A 371 35.47 -14.50 21.89
CA ALA A 371 34.58 -14.22 23.01
C ALA A 371 34.58 -15.40 23.99
N THR A 372 34.57 -15.12 25.30
CA THR A 372 34.64 -16.14 26.35
C THR A 372 33.63 -15.91 27.46
N SER A 373 33.29 -16.98 28.20
CA SER A 373 32.32 -16.94 29.31
C SER A 373 30.94 -16.38 28.89
N ILE A 374 30.45 -16.82 27.74
CA ILE A 374 29.26 -16.25 27.08
C ILE A 374 27.96 -16.81 27.67
N SER A 375 26.97 -15.95 27.88
CA SER A 375 25.59 -16.33 28.16
C SER A 375 24.58 -15.35 27.56
N GLY A 376 23.43 -15.86 27.12
CA GLY A 376 22.34 -15.05 26.57
C GLY A 376 21.07 -15.12 27.42
N LEU A 377 20.40 -13.98 27.58
CA LEU A 377 19.10 -13.82 28.24
C LEU A 377 18.04 -13.43 27.21
N LEU A 378 16.95 -14.19 27.12
CA LEU A 378 15.82 -13.94 26.21
C LEU A 378 14.69 -13.21 26.95
N SER A 379 14.22 -12.10 26.40
CA SER A 379 13.03 -11.38 26.83
C SER A 379 12.06 -11.16 25.66
N SER A 380 10.81 -10.81 25.96
CA SER A 380 9.83 -10.34 24.99
C SER A 380 9.04 -9.17 25.59
N PRO A 381 8.83 -8.07 24.85
CA PRO A 381 7.94 -6.99 25.27
C PRO A 381 6.46 -7.30 24.99
N ASP A 382 6.13 -8.41 24.33
CA ASP A 382 4.74 -8.83 24.11
C ASP A 382 4.13 -9.42 25.39
N ALA A 383 3.09 -8.76 25.91
CA ALA A 383 2.46 -9.12 27.18
C ALA A 383 1.67 -10.45 27.17
N ASN A 384 1.48 -11.06 25.99
CA ASN A 384 0.80 -12.34 25.82
C ASN A 384 1.80 -13.51 25.70
N THR A 385 3.11 -13.22 25.62
CA THR A 385 4.19 -14.20 25.55
C THR A 385 4.75 -14.47 26.94
N THR A 386 4.77 -15.74 27.36
CA THR A 386 5.34 -16.17 28.65
C THR A 386 6.61 -16.97 28.42
N ILE A 387 7.75 -16.45 28.84
CA ILE A 387 9.03 -17.15 28.77
C ILE A 387 9.17 -18.06 29.99
N LEU A 388 9.45 -19.34 29.73
CA LEU A 388 9.55 -20.43 30.72
C LEU A 388 11.01 -20.80 31.00
N GLN A 389 11.88 -20.61 30.00
CA GLN A 389 13.33 -20.78 30.07
C GLN A 389 13.97 -19.60 29.31
N ASP A 390 14.57 -18.68 30.06
CA ASP A 390 15.05 -17.37 29.59
C ASP A 390 16.58 -17.29 29.47
N TYR A 391 17.34 -18.31 29.89
CA TYR A 391 18.79 -18.21 30.07
C TYR A 391 19.57 -19.44 29.57
N SER A 392 20.54 -19.23 28.68
CA SER A 392 21.46 -20.28 28.23
C SER A 392 22.91 -19.81 28.25
N ALA A 393 23.81 -20.70 28.63
CA ALA A 393 25.25 -20.50 28.44
C ALA A 393 25.65 -20.93 27.02
N PHE A 394 26.72 -20.36 26.50
CA PHE A 394 27.32 -20.71 25.21
C PHE A 394 28.76 -21.19 25.43
N PRO A 395 29.34 -21.99 24.51
CA PRO A 395 30.78 -22.24 24.51
C PRO A 395 31.57 -20.94 24.29
N ASP A 396 32.88 -20.93 24.58
CA ASP A 396 33.76 -19.86 24.09
C ASP A 396 33.74 -19.90 22.54
N ILE A 397 33.47 -18.76 21.89
CA ILE A 397 33.33 -18.65 20.43
C ILE A 397 34.59 -17.97 19.87
N PRO A 398 35.44 -18.70 19.12
CA PRO A 398 36.62 -18.12 18.48
C PRO A 398 36.26 -17.04 17.45
N ALA A 399 37.24 -16.22 17.07
CA ALA A 399 37.10 -15.25 15.99
C ALA A 399 36.58 -15.90 14.69
N VAL A 400 35.53 -15.31 14.10
CA VAL A 400 34.87 -15.75 12.85
C VAL A 400 34.36 -17.20 12.92
N GLN A 401 33.77 -17.59 14.05
CA GLN A 401 33.12 -18.89 14.26
C GLN A 401 31.74 -18.71 14.90
N THR A 402 30.95 -19.79 14.94
CA THR A 402 29.64 -19.84 15.61
C THR A 402 29.63 -20.76 16.83
N GLY A 403 28.63 -20.61 17.69
CA GLY A 403 28.36 -21.45 18.85
C GLY A 403 26.87 -21.48 19.18
N ASN A 404 26.34 -22.67 19.43
CA ASN A 404 24.93 -22.87 19.77
C ASN A 404 24.72 -22.83 21.28
N SER A 405 23.49 -22.47 21.70
CA SER A 405 23.05 -22.47 23.09
C SER A 405 23.19 -23.87 23.73
N THR A 406 23.66 -23.94 24.98
CA THR A 406 23.91 -25.24 25.65
C THR A 406 22.63 -25.91 26.19
N VAL A 407 21.58 -25.12 26.38
CA VAL A 407 20.19 -25.53 26.56
C VAL A 407 19.30 -24.71 25.61
N ASN A 408 18.13 -25.23 25.27
CA ASN A 408 17.09 -24.49 24.55
C ASN A 408 16.46 -23.45 25.48
N TYR A 409 16.08 -22.31 24.89
CA TYR A 409 15.10 -21.39 25.46
C TYR A 409 13.70 -21.96 25.25
N THR A 410 12.74 -21.61 26.11
CA THR A 410 11.38 -22.16 26.05
C THR A 410 10.40 -21.05 26.37
N PHE A 411 9.35 -20.90 25.58
CA PHE A 411 8.28 -19.93 25.81
C PHE A 411 6.94 -20.47 25.30
N THR A 412 5.86 -19.82 25.71
CA THR A 412 4.51 -20.10 25.22
C THR A 412 3.79 -18.80 24.90
N THR A 413 2.89 -18.84 23.93
CA THR A 413 2.12 -17.69 23.44
C THR A 413 0.67 -17.84 23.91
N ASN A 414 -0.13 -16.78 23.87
CA ASN A 414 -1.54 -16.90 24.27
C ASN A 414 -2.36 -17.52 23.13
N ALA A 415 -3.25 -18.48 23.42
CA ALA A 415 -4.15 -19.06 22.42
C ALA A 415 -5.03 -17.99 21.72
N GLU A 416 -5.35 -16.89 22.41
CA GLU A 416 -6.12 -15.77 21.85
C GLU A 416 -5.27 -14.82 20.96
N ASP A 417 -3.95 -15.05 20.78
CA ASP A 417 -3.11 -14.36 19.78
C ASP A 417 -3.36 -14.88 18.34
N GLY A 418 -4.58 -15.35 18.06
CA GLY A 418 -4.93 -16.14 16.89
C GLY A 418 -4.96 -15.42 15.53
N PHE A 419 -4.30 -14.27 15.39
CA PHE A 419 -4.11 -13.60 14.10
C PHE A 419 -2.87 -14.13 13.39
N ASN A 420 -3.09 -14.84 12.29
CA ASN A 420 -2.05 -15.35 11.41
C ASN A 420 -1.14 -14.22 10.92
N GLY A 421 0.17 -14.37 11.09
CA GLY A 421 1.14 -13.33 10.80
C GLY A 421 1.30 -12.26 11.89
N LYS A 422 0.75 -12.44 13.11
CA LYS A 422 1.18 -11.65 14.27
C LYS A 422 2.68 -11.88 14.49
N ALA A 423 3.48 -10.84 14.31
CA ALA A 423 4.88 -10.84 14.68
C ALA A 423 5.02 -10.68 16.20
N ILE A 424 5.57 -11.68 16.88
CA ILE A 424 5.94 -11.62 18.29
C ILE A 424 7.41 -11.17 18.38
N PRO A 425 7.70 -9.98 18.94
CA PRO A 425 9.06 -9.50 19.13
C PRO A 425 9.76 -10.23 20.29
N PHE A 426 11.06 -10.46 20.12
CA PHE A 426 11.97 -10.93 21.16
C PHE A 426 13.20 -10.03 21.21
N GLU A 427 13.72 -9.85 22.42
CA GLU A 427 14.95 -9.13 22.73
C GLU A 427 15.94 -10.14 23.32
N PHE A 428 17.22 -10.04 22.96
CA PHE A 428 18.24 -10.99 23.37
C PHE A 428 19.50 -10.28 23.87
N GLU A 429 19.75 -10.36 25.17
CA GLU A 429 20.90 -9.75 25.83
C GLU A 429 22.03 -10.76 25.97
N ILE A 430 23.17 -10.49 25.33
CA ILE A 430 24.36 -11.35 25.31
C ILE A 430 25.42 -10.76 26.23
N SER A 431 25.81 -11.48 27.27
CA SER A 431 26.96 -11.15 28.12
C SER A 431 28.17 -12.04 27.80
N SER A 432 29.35 -11.45 27.68
CA SER A 432 30.65 -12.16 27.66
C SER A 432 31.64 -11.53 28.63
N LEU A 433 32.86 -12.07 28.72
CA LEU A 433 33.94 -11.43 29.48
C LEU A 433 34.46 -10.16 28.78
N GLU A 434 34.37 -10.11 27.46
CA GLU A 434 34.92 -9.05 26.61
C GLU A 434 33.92 -7.90 26.36
N GLY A 435 32.61 -8.13 26.48
CA GLY A 435 31.58 -7.10 26.28
C GLY A 435 30.15 -7.60 26.53
N ASN A 436 29.18 -6.70 26.39
CA ASN A 436 27.77 -7.04 26.28
C ASN A 436 27.27 -6.60 24.90
N PHE A 437 26.33 -7.36 24.35
CA PHE A 437 25.71 -7.13 23.04
C PHE A 437 24.21 -7.35 23.19
N SER A 438 23.41 -6.77 22.31
CA SER A 438 21.96 -6.89 22.32
C SER A 438 21.46 -7.10 20.90
N ASP A 439 20.55 -8.04 20.71
CA ASP A 439 19.95 -8.39 19.41
C ASP A 439 18.42 -8.47 19.54
N GLY A 440 17.71 -8.44 18.42
CA GLY A 440 16.25 -8.45 18.40
C GLY A 440 15.70 -9.11 17.13
N PHE A 441 14.77 -10.04 17.32
CA PHE A 441 14.14 -10.78 16.23
C PHE A 441 12.63 -10.90 16.46
N PHE A 442 11.91 -11.39 15.45
CA PHE A 442 10.49 -11.67 15.56
C PHE A 442 10.15 -13.04 15.00
N PHE A 443 9.19 -13.71 15.62
CA PHE A 443 8.55 -14.89 15.04
C PHE A 443 7.13 -14.55 14.63
N ASN A 444 6.71 -15.03 13.46
CA ASN A 444 5.36 -14.84 12.96
C ASN A 444 4.50 -16.03 13.37
N ILE A 445 3.50 -15.79 14.23
CA ILE A 445 2.46 -16.75 14.56
C ILE A 445 1.79 -17.27 13.29
N LYS A 446 1.60 -18.58 13.21
CA LYS A 446 0.76 -19.24 12.21
C LYS A 446 -0.45 -19.80 12.90
N SER A 447 -1.62 -19.65 12.27
CA SER A 447 -2.87 -20.14 12.84
C SER A 447 -3.85 -20.59 11.77
N ALA A 448 -4.77 -21.47 12.15
CA ALA A 448 -5.98 -21.70 11.40
C ALA A 448 -6.88 -20.44 11.40
N GLU A 449 -7.55 -20.22 10.27
CA GLU A 449 -8.55 -19.16 10.07
C GLU A 449 -9.84 -19.84 9.62
N LEU A 450 -10.71 -20.17 10.58
CA LEU A 450 -11.97 -20.84 10.31
C LEU A 450 -13.02 -19.82 9.88
N GLU A 451 -13.76 -20.13 8.81
CA GLU A 451 -14.91 -19.35 8.34
C GLU A 451 -16.14 -20.25 8.14
N ASN A 452 -17.34 -19.70 8.40
CA ASN A 452 -18.58 -20.43 8.10
C ASN A 452 -18.98 -20.25 6.63
N VAL A 453 -18.71 -21.29 5.83
CA VAL A 453 -18.97 -21.28 4.38
C VAL A 453 -20.34 -21.81 3.98
N ASP A 454 -20.93 -22.73 4.75
CA ASP A 454 -22.26 -23.31 4.44
C ASP A 454 -22.98 -23.84 5.69
N ARG A 455 -24.27 -24.19 5.56
CA ARG A 455 -25.04 -24.92 6.57
C ARG A 455 -26.18 -25.73 5.97
N ASP A 456 -26.30 -26.95 6.44
CA ASP A 456 -27.42 -27.86 6.17
C ASP A 456 -28.33 -27.94 7.41
N VAL A 457 -29.65 -28.04 7.22
CA VAL A 457 -30.61 -28.23 8.31
C VAL A 457 -31.62 -29.33 8.00
N LEU A 458 -31.90 -30.17 9.00
CA LEU A 458 -33.03 -31.09 9.01
C LEU A 458 -34.07 -30.58 9.99
N VAL A 459 -35.33 -30.50 9.56
CA VAL A 459 -36.48 -30.17 10.40
C VAL A 459 -37.30 -31.44 10.56
N ASN A 460 -37.44 -31.93 11.79
CA ASN A 460 -38.04 -33.23 12.12
C ASN A 460 -37.45 -34.37 11.26
N GLY A 461 -36.12 -34.39 11.08
CA GLY A 461 -35.39 -35.39 10.29
C GLY A 461 -35.52 -35.29 8.76
N SER A 462 -36.03 -34.18 8.22
CA SER A 462 -36.15 -33.93 6.78
C SER A 462 -35.54 -32.59 6.36
N LYS A 463 -34.77 -32.54 5.26
CA LYS A 463 -34.21 -31.27 4.74
C LYS A 463 -35.32 -30.25 4.47
N SER A 464 -35.29 -29.11 5.15
CA SER A 464 -36.31 -28.07 5.10
C SER A 464 -35.77 -26.74 5.63
N ASN A 465 -36.10 -25.63 4.94
CA ASN A 465 -35.86 -24.26 5.43
C ASN A 465 -37.18 -23.60 5.93
N THR A 466 -38.18 -24.41 6.25
CA THR A 466 -39.43 -23.99 6.88
C THR A 466 -39.43 -24.43 8.34
N PHE A 467 -39.56 -23.45 9.24
CA PHE A 467 -39.62 -23.64 10.68
C PHE A 467 -41.04 -23.30 11.19
N ASN A 468 -41.59 -24.14 12.07
CA ASN A 468 -42.89 -23.97 12.71
C ASN A 468 -42.74 -24.20 14.22
N PRO A 469 -43.61 -23.61 15.07
CA PRO A 469 -43.62 -23.88 16.51
C PRO A 469 -43.71 -25.38 16.83
N GLY A 470 -42.78 -25.87 17.65
CA GLY A 470 -42.64 -27.27 18.06
C GLY A 470 -41.82 -28.16 17.09
N ASP A 471 -41.23 -27.60 16.04
CA ASP A 471 -40.30 -28.33 15.18
C ASP A 471 -38.95 -28.54 15.88
N ILE A 472 -38.39 -29.76 15.78
CA ILE A 472 -37.01 -30.06 16.18
C ILE A 472 -36.09 -29.85 14.96
N VAL A 473 -35.02 -29.07 15.13
CA VAL A 473 -34.07 -28.74 14.08
C VAL A 473 -32.70 -29.29 14.40
N GLU A 474 -32.14 -30.08 13.48
CA GLU A 474 -30.77 -30.57 13.50
C GLU A 474 -29.94 -29.72 12.53
N ALA A 475 -28.98 -28.94 13.05
CA ALA A 475 -28.13 -28.06 12.27
C ALA A 475 -26.71 -28.65 12.07
N PHE A 476 -26.31 -28.68 10.81
CA PHE A 476 -25.00 -29.09 10.31
C PHE A 476 -24.31 -27.85 9.75
N ILE A 477 -23.32 -27.32 10.46
CA ILE A 477 -22.63 -26.08 10.13
C ILE A 477 -21.28 -26.46 9.52
N LYS A 478 -21.01 -25.98 8.31
CA LYS A 478 -19.77 -26.26 7.59
C LYS A 478 -18.76 -25.14 7.81
N LEU A 479 -17.55 -25.51 8.21
CA LEU A 479 -16.41 -24.62 8.39
C LEU A 479 -15.34 -24.93 7.34
N GLU A 480 -14.61 -23.91 6.91
CA GLU A 480 -13.47 -24.02 5.99
C GLU A 480 -12.28 -23.30 6.61
N ASN A 481 -11.08 -23.86 6.48
CA ASN A 481 -9.86 -23.30 7.05
C ASN A 481 -9.05 -22.55 5.97
N PHE A 482 -9.10 -21.22 6.02
CA PHE A 482 -8.31 -20.33 5.14
C PHE A 482 -6.93 -19.99 5.71
N GLY A 483 -6.58 -20.53 6.88
CA GLY A 483 -5.29 -20.32 7.54
C GLY A 483 -4.16 -21.11 6.88
N VAL A 484 -3.02 -21.21 7.58
CA VAL A 484 -1.81 -21.88 7.04
C VAL A 484 -1.32 -23.07 7.88
N VAL A 485 -2.09 -23.45 8.91
CA VAL A 485 -1.93 -24.67 9.70
C VAL A 485 -3.30 -25.32 9.91
N SER A 486 -3.33 -26.63 10.15
CA SER A 486 -4.56 -27.39 10.39
C SER A 486 -5.23 -26.96 11.71
N ALA A 487 -6.55 -27.09 11.78
CA ALA A 487 -7.33 -26.76 12.97
C ALA A 487 -7.76 -28.06 13.68
N ASN A 488 -7.15 -28.40 14.82
CA ASN A 488 -7.29 -29.72 15.44
C ASN A 488 -8.14 -29.71 16.73
N ASP A 489 -8.67 -30.89 17.09
CA ASP A 489 -9.50 -31.17 18.28
C ASP A 489 -10.65 -30.15 18.48
N LEU A 490 -11.21 -29.68 17.37
CA LEU A 490 -12.22 -28.64 17.33
C LEU A 490 -13.53 -29.05 18.02
N SER A 491 -14.07 -28.15 18.84
CA SER A 491 -15.34 -28.33 19.52
C SER A 491 -16.21 -27.05 19.46
N GLY A 492 -17.48 -27.20 19.10
CA GLY A 492 -18.40 -26.06 18.94
C GLY A 492 -19.53 -26.06 19.96
N THR A 493 -19.98 -24.87 20.35
CA THR A 493 -21.18 -24.64 21.17
C THR A 493 -22.11 -23.65 20.51
N LEU A 494 -23.41 -23.92 20.52
CA LEU A 494 -24.43 -23.01 20.01
C LEU A 494 -25.02 -22.19 21.17
N SER A 495 -25.19 -20.89 20.97
CA SER A 495 -25.84 -19.98 21.90
C SER A 495 -26.80 -19.02 21.17
N THR A 496 -27.74 -18.42 21.88
CA THR A 496 -28.67 -17.42 21.32
C THR A 496 -29.12 -16.43 22.38
N GLU A 497 -29.41 -15.19 21.94
CA GLU A 497 -30.09 -14.17 22.75
C GLU A 497 -31.61 -14.20 22.59
N LEU A 498 -32.14 -15.09 21.73
CA LEU A 498 -33.58 -15.30 21.57
C LEU A 498 -34.20 -15.81 22.89
N ASN A 499 -35.44 -15.41 23.12
CA ASN A 499 -36.22 -15.95 24.23
C ASN A 499 -36.50 -17.45 23.98
N ASN A 500 -36.49 -18.27 25.04
CA ASN A 500 -36.87 -19.69 24.98
C ASN A 500 -38.29 -19.91 24.40
N ASP A 501 -39.17 -18.91 24.44
CA ASP A 501 -40.47 -18.94 23.75
C ASP A 501 -40.36 -18.94 22.20
N ILE A 502 -39.16 -18.69 21.64
CA ILE A 502 -38.83 -18.57 20.21
C ILE A 502 -37.85 -19.66 19.75
N ALA A 503 -36.81 -19.97 20.54
CA ALA A 503 -35.86 -21.05 20.26
C ALA A 503 -35.26 -21.62 21.55
N ILE A 504 -35.15 -22.95 21.66
CA ILE A 504 -34.59 -23.65 22.82
C ILE A 504 -33.45 -24.55 22.34
N ILE A 505 -32.22 -24.29 22.75
CA ILE A 505 -31.06 -25.12 22.38
C ILE A 505 -31.05 -26.37 23.26
N ASN A 506 -31.06 -27.54 22.63
CA ASN A 506 -31.13 -28.85 23.29
C ASN A 506 -29.78 -29.57 23.36
N THR A 507 -28.78 -29.11 22.59
CA THR A 507 -27.41 -29.65 22.58
C THR A 507 -26.41 -28.84 23.39
N GLY A 508 -25.47 -29.54 24.03
CA GLY A 508 -24.22 -28.96 24.51
C GLY A 508 -23.13 -28.94 23.42
N THR A 509 -21.87 -28.93 23.84
CA THR A 509 -20.70 -28.98 22.96
C THR A 509 -20.75 -30.16 21.98
N GLN A 510 -20.51 -29.89 20.69
CA GLN A 510 -20.38 -30.90 19.63
C GLN A 510 -18.94 -30.92 19.08
N PRO A 511 -18.36 -32.11 18.81
CA PRO A 511 -17.07 -32.21 18.15
C PRO A 511 -17.17 -31.92 16.64
N TYR A 512 -16.13 -31.31 16.11
CA TYR A 512 -15.81 -31.29 14.69
C TYR A 512 -14.68 -32.30 14.42
N ASN A 513 -14.46 -32.63 13.15
CA ASN A 513 -13.20 -33.25 12.73
C ASN A 513 -12.12 -32.16 12.61
N ASP A 514 -10.85 -32.57 12.59
CA ASP A 514 -9.74 -31.67 12.26
C ASP A 514 -9.91 -31.12 10.84
N ILE A 515 -9.54 -29.84 10.63
CA ILE A 515 -9.74 -29.15 9.34
C ILE A 515 -8.38 -28.72 8.79
N ASP A 516 -7.89 -29.50 7.82
CA ASP A 516 -6.66 -29.20 7.09
C ASP A 516 -6.74 -27.88 6.30
N VAL A 517 -5.57 -27.34 5.96
CA VAL A 517 -5.40 -26.08 5.23
C VAL A 517 -6.12 -26.11 3.87
N PHE A 518 -7.02 -25.16 3.65
CA PHE A 518 -7.95 -25.06 2.51
C PHE A 518 -8.92 -26.25 2.33
N GLU A 519 -9.08 -27.08 3.36
CA GLU A 519 -10.13 -28.10 3.43
C GLU A 519 -11.31 -27.61 4.29
N SER A 520 -12.41 -28.36 4.27
CA SER A 520 -13.66 -27.94 4.88
C SER A 520 -14.49 -29.12 5.40
N GLU A 521 -14.96 -28.98 6.63
CA GLU A 521 -15.62 -30.05 7.39
C GLU A 521 -16.91 -29.55 8.05
N THR A 522 -17.71 -30.50 8.52
CA THR A 522 -18.99 -30.25 9.19
C THR A 522 -18.94 -30.89 10.57
N ASN A 523 -19.65 -30.33 11.56
CA ASN A 523 -19.79 -30.94 12.89
C ASN A 523 -20.22 -32.41 12.79
N ALA A 524 -19.48 -33.30 13.48
CA ALA A 524 -19.68 -34.74 13.39
C ALA A 524 -21.02 -35.20 14.02
N GLN A 525 -21.62 -34.36 14.86
CA GLN A 525 -22.95 -34.51 15.44
C GLN A 525 -23.68 -33.17 15.36
N ALA A 526 -24.96 -33.20 14.97
CA ALA A 526 -25.78 -32.00 14.75
C ALA A 526 -25.94 -31.16 16.03
N PHE A 527 -26.05 -29.83 15.86
CA PHE A 527 -26.60 -28.97 16.91
C PHE A 527 -28.13 -29.07 16.87
N GLU A 528 -28.75 -29.49 17.97
CA GLU A 528 -30.21 -29.63 18.07
C GLU A 528 -30.82 -28.43 18.81
N PHE A 529 -31.90 -27.88 18.26
CA PHE A 529 -32.76 -26.93 18.95
C PHE A 529 -34.24 -27.14 18.62
N GLU A 530 -35.13 -26.78 19.53
CA GLU A 530 -36.59 -26.74 19.33
C GLU A 530 -37.03 -25.32 18.95
N VAL A 531 -37.90 -25.20 17.95
CA VAL A 531 -38.55 -23.94 17.58
C VAL A 531 -39.66 -23.64 18.57
N GLY A 532 -39.55 -22.53 19.29
CA GLY A 532 -40.42 -22.20 20.42
C GLY A 532 -41.89 -21.93 20.04
N PRO A 533 -42.82 -22.03 21.02
CA PRO A 533 -44.25 -21.96 20.80
C PRO A 533 -44.76 -20.63 20.21
N ASN A 534 -44.01 -19.55 20.38
CA ASN A 534 -44.38 -18.20 19.91
C ASN A 534 -43.66 -17.80 18.61
N TYR A 535 -42.88 -18.68 17.98
CA TYR A 535 -42.21 -18.38 16.71
C TYR A 535 -43.21 -17.97 15.62
N SER A 536 -43.10 -16.75 15.12
CA SER A 536 -44.02 -16.15 14.15
C SER A 536 -43.44 -16.02 12.73
N GLY A 537 -42.14 -16.31 12.57
CA GLY A 537 -41.41 -16.19 11.30
C GLY A 537 -40.21 -15.25 11.36
N GLU A 538 -39.73 -14.93 12.57
CA GLU A 538 -38.52 -14.14 12.82
C GLU A 538 -37.27 -14.85 12.26
N GLU A 539 -36.16 -14.10 12.17
CA GLU A 539 -34.83 -14.68 11.91
C GLU A 539 -34.37 -15.46 13.15
N LEU A 540 -34.08 -16.74 12.97
CA LEU A 540 -33.48 -17.56 14.02
C LEU A 540 -31.97 -17.31 14.01
N LEU A 541 -31.53 -16.45 14.93
CA LEU A 541 -30.15 -16.01 15.08
C LEU A 541 -29.45 -16.80 16.18
N PHE A 542 -28.36 -17.46 15.84
CA PHE A 542 -27.49 -18.16 16.77
C PHE A 542 -26.05 -17.67 16.65
N LYS A 543 -25.30 -17.84 17.74
CA LYS A 543 -23.87 -17.65 17.82
C LYS A 543 -23.23 -19.01 18.06
N LEU A 544 -22.46 -19.49 17.08
CA LEU A 544 -21.60 -20.66 17.22
C LEU A 544 -20.24 -20.18 17.74
N THR A 545 -19.81 -20.66 18.89
CA THR A 545 -18.43 -20.48 19.37
C THR A 545 -17.70 -21.81 19.21
N VAL A 546 -16.62 -21.82 18.43
CA VAL A 546 -15.73 -22.97 18.19
C VAL A 546 -14.43 -22.77 18.95
N THR A 547 -13.94 -23.82 19.59
CA THR A 547 -12.71 -23.85 20.39
C THR A 547 -11.82 -24.98 19.92
N ASP A 548 -10.52 -24.71 19.77
CA ASP A 548 -9.49 -25.68 19.37
C ASP A 548 -8.73 -26.30 20.56
N GLU A 549 -7.73 -27.15 20.26
CA GLU A 549 -6.91 -27.85 21.25
C GLU A 549 -6.20 -26.92 22.25
N PHE A 550 -5.81 -25.72 21.81
CA PHE A 550 -5.13 -24.71 22.61
C PHE A 550 -6.08 -23.79 23.37
N GLY A 551 -7.37 -23.82 23.03
CA GLY A 551 -8.42 -23.03 23.67
C GLY A 551 -8.74 -21.72 22.97
N LYS A 552 -8.20 -21.45 21.76
CA LYS A 552 -8.54 -20.27 20.95
C LYS A 552 -10.01 -20.32 20.59
N THR A 553 -10.71 -19.18 20.67
CA THR A 553 -12.14 -19.12 20.33
C THR A 553 -12.39 -18.42 18.99
N ASN A 554 -13.21 -19.03 18.13
CA ASN A 554 -13.71 -18.44 16.88
C ASN A 554 -15.24 -18.35 16.96
N GLU A 555 -15.83 -17.21 16.56
CA GLU A 555 -17.25 -16.93 16.78
C GLU A 555 -17.99 -16.59 15.49
N PHE A 556 -19.01 -17.40 15.15
CA PHE A 556 -19.77 -17.30 13.90
C PHE A 556 -21.24 -16.96 14.16
N VAL A 557 -21.78 -16.05 13.36
CA VAL A 557 -23.21 -15.67 13.40
C VAL A 557 -24.00 -16.54 12.43
N ILE A 558 -24.71 -17.53 12.96
CA ILE A 558 -25.48 -18.50 12.19
C ILE A 558 -26.92 -18.01 12.04
N LYS A 559 -27.34 -17.81 10.79
CA LYS A 559 -28.65 -17.24 10.43
C LYS A 559 -29.53 -18.26 9.76
N LEU A 560 -30.62 -18.66 10.42
CA LEU A 560 -31.64 -19.54 9.84
C LEU A 560 -32.89 -18.71 9.51
N LEU A 561 -33.07 -18.43 8.23
CA LEU A 561 -34.18 -17.66 7.70
C LEU A 561 -35.28 -18.61 7.19
N ARG A 562 -36.53 -18.30 7.56
CA ARG A 562 -37.70 -18.91 6.95
C ARG A 562 -37.81 -18.45 5.49
N THR A 563 -37.50 -19.32 4.55
CA THR A 563 -37.84 -19.06 3.14
C THR A 563 -39.34 -19.19 2.97
N ASN A 564 -40.03 -18.08 2.75
CA ASN A 564 -41.41 -18.12 2.24
C ASN A 564 -41.39 -18.73 0.84
N THR A 565 -42.30 -19.68 0.61
CA THR A 565 -42.52 -20.40 -0.65
C THR A 565 -42.88 -19.50 -1.83
#